data_AF-A0A9X3RE69-F1
#
_entry.id   AF-A0A9X3RE69-F1
#
_cell.length_a   1.000
_cell.length_b   1.000
_cell.length_c   1.000
_cell.angle_alpha   90.00
_cell.angle_beta   90.00
_cell.angle_gamma   90.00
#
_symmetry.space_group_name_H-M   'P 1'
#
loop_
_entity.id
_entity.type
_entity.pdbx_description
1 polymer ?
#
loop_
_entity_poly.entity_id
_entity_poly.type
_entity_poly.pdbx_seq_one_letter_code
_entity_poly.pdbx_strand_id
1 'polypeptide(L)' 'MKESKRRELELLHKLCKEQNISTALAQELITSSNKFSYENVNQSTRIKEYQELINYHTKLK' A
#
# COMPACT_ATOMS: atom_id res chain seq x y z
N MET A 1 8.80 18.93 1.80
CA MET A 1 7.61 18.08 2.05
C MET A 1 6.92 18.58 3.32
N LYS A 2 5.59 18.72 3.32
CA LYS A 2 4.84 19.18 4.51
C LYS A 2 5.05 18.19 5.67
N GLU A 3 5.27 18.72 6.88
CA GLU A 3 5.59 17.98 8.11
C GLU A 3 4.62 16.82 8.40
N SER A 4 3.35 16.98 8.03
CA SER A 4 2.30 15.97 8.15
C SER A 4 2.61 14.67 7.36
N LYS A 5 3.12 14.78 6.13
CA LYS A 5 3.45 13.61 5.30
C LYS A 5 4.61 12.78 5.88
N ARG A 6 5.55 13.46 6.55
CA ARG A 6 6.67 12.79 7.20
C ARG A 6 6.20 11.98 8.40
N ARG A 7 5.27 12.53 9.18
CA ARG A 7 4.69 11.87 10.35
C ARG A 7 3.83 10.66 9.97
N GLU A 8 3.07 10.75 8.89
CA GLU A 8 2.35 9.59 8.32
C GLU A 8 3.30 8.46 7.89
N LEU A 9 4.40 8.82 7.23
CA LEU A 9 5.44 7.87 6.82
C LEU A 9 6.07 7.15 8.02
N GLU A 10 6.36 7.88 9.10
CA GLU A 10 6.91 7.30 10.33
C GLU A 10 5.93 6.34 11.01
N LEU A 11 4.65 6.69 11.05
CA LEU A 11 3.59 5.80 11.58
C LEU A 11 3.43 4.54 10.72
N LEU A 12 3.46 4.70 9.39
CA LEU A 12 3.41 3.58 8.44
C LEU A 12 4.59 2.63 8.65
N HIS A 13 5.81 3.18 8.76
CA HIS A 13 7.01 2.41 9.04
C HIS A 13 6.91 1.59 10.34
N LYS A 14 6.38 2.20 11.40
CA LYS A 14 6.20 1.52 12.68
C LYS A 14 5.22 0.35 12.56
N LEU A 15 4.06 0.57 11.95
CA LEU A 15 3.03 -0.44 11.75
C LEU A 15 3.53 -1.62 10.90
N CYS A 16 4.20 -1.31 9.78
CA CYS A 16 4.79 -2.31 8.90
C CYS A 16 5.83 -3.18 9.63
N LYS A 17 6.66 -2.57 10.47
CA LYS A 17 7.64 -3.29 11.28
C LYS A 17 6.98 -4.22 12.31
N GLU A 18 5.92 -3.77 12.97
CA GLU A 18 5.15 -4.58 13.93
C GLU A 18 4.50 -5.80 13.28
N GLN A 19 4.04 -5.65 12.04
CA GLN A 19 3.34 -6.71 11.29
C GLN A 19 4.24 -7.52 10.36
N ASN A 20 5.55 -7.29 10.34
CA ASN A 20 6.51 -7.88 9.39
C ASN A 20 6.12 -7.68 7.91
N ILE A 21 5.55 -6.52 7.58
CA ILE A 21 5.14 -6.14 6.23
C ILE A 21 6.19 -5.21 5.63
N SER A 22 6.45 -5.32 4.33
CA SER A 22 7.29 -4.37 3.61
C SER A 22 6.66 -2.98 3.59
N THR A 23 7.43 -1.98 4.01
CA THR A 23 7.03 -0.56 3.94
C THR A 23 6.76 -0.11 2.52
N ALA A 24 7.50 -0.63 1.53
CA ALA A 24 7.27 -0.35 0.12
C ALA A 24 5.89 -0.85 -0.34
N LEU A 25 5.53 -2.08 0.04
CA LEU A 25 4.21 -2.66 -0.25
C LEU A 25 3.09 -1.81 0.36
N ALA A 26 3.22 -1.42 1.63
CA ALA A 26 2.20 -0.63 2.30
C ALA A 26 2.02 0.76 1.65
N GLN A 27 3.11 1.38 1.20
CA GLN A 27 3.07 2.67 0.54
C GLN A 27 2.44 2.61 -0.85
N GLU A 28 2.71 1.54 -1.61
CA GLU A 28 2.05 1.27 -2.89
C GLU A 28 0.55 0.99 -2.70
N LEU A 29 0.16 0.24 -1.67
CA LEU A 29 -1.25 -0.03 -1.36
C LEU A 29 -2.00 1.27 -1.02
N ILE A 30 -1.42 2.15 -0.22
CA ILE A 30 -2.04 3.45 0.13
C ILE A 30 -2.19 4.33 -1.12
N THR A 31 -1.15 4.38 -1.96
CA THR A 31 -1.16 5.17 -3.20
C THR A 31 -2.22 4.64 -4.17
N SER A 32 -2.31 3.32 -4.30
CA SER A 32 -3.29 2.64 -5.14
C SER A 32 -4.71 2.90 -4.61
N SER A 33 -4.93 2.75 -3.30
CA SER A 33 -6.22 3.05 -2.65
C SER A 33 -6.69 4.49 -2.90
N ASN A 34 -5.78 5.46 -2.82
CA ASN A 34 -6.09 6.86 -3.13
C ASN A 34 -6.47 7.06 -4.60
N LYS A 35 -5.78 6.42 -5.55
CA LYS A 35 -6.12 6.46 -6.97
C LYS A 35 -7.50 5.84 -7.24
N PHE A 36 -7.79 4.71 -6.60
CA PHE A 36 -9.04 3.98 -6.75
C PHE A 36 -10.24 4.63 -6.06
N SER A 37 -10.02 5.51 -5.09
CA SER A 37 -11.09 6.33 -4.50
C SER A 37 -11.73 7.29 -5.51
N TYR A 38 -11.03 7.62 -6.61
CA TYR A 38 -11.49 8.55 -7.63
C TYR A 38 -11.99 7.87 -8.90
N GLU A 39 -11.54 6.66 -9.20
CA GLU A 39 -11.97 5.88 -10.36
C GLU A 39 -12.91 4.77 -9.89
N ASN A 40 -14.20 4.84 -10.23
CA ASN A 40 -15.20 3.81 -9.92
C ASN A 40 -14.71 2.41 -10.32
N VAL A 41 -14.29 1.62 -9.33
CA VAL A 41 -13.52 0.40 -9.52
C VAL A 41 -14.38 -0.84 -9.30
N ASN A 42 -14.66 -1.55 -10.40
CA ASN A 42 -15.18 -2.91 -10.39
C ASN A 42 -14.44 -3.78 -9.35
N GLN A 43 -15.19 -4.43 -8.45
CA GLN A 43 -14.66 -5.22 -7.34
C GLN A 43 -13.68 -6.31 -7.79
N SER A 44 -13.97 -6.98 -8.91
CA SER A 44 -13.11 -8.05 -9.44
C SER A 44 -11.75 -7.53 -9.90
N THR A 45 -11.72 -6.35 -10.52
CA THR A 45 -10.48 -5.69 -10.94
C THR A 45 -9.61 -5.32 -9.73
N ARG A 46 -10.23 -4.81 -8.65
CA ARG A 46 -9.50 -4.47 -7.41
C ARG A 46 -8.86 -5.67 -6.74
N ILE A 47 -9.60 -6.78 -6.65
CA ILE A 47 -9.08 -8.01 -6.05
C ILE A 47 -7.84 -8.47 -6.82
N LYS A 48 -7.88 -8.39 -8.15
CA LYS A 48 -6.76 -8.75 -9.02
C LYS A 48 -5.55 -7.83 -8.80
N GLU A 49 -5.75 -6.51 -8.77
CA GLU A 49 -4.68 -5.53 -8.55
C GLU A 49 -4.01 -5.70 -7.17
N TYR A 50 -4.81 -5.93 -6.11
CA TYR A 50 -4.25 -6.23 -4.79
C TYR A 50 -3.48 -7.55 -4.76
N GLN A 51 -3.98 -8.59 -5.44
CA GLN A 51 -3.24 -9.86 -5.56
C GLN A 51 -1.94 -9.71 -6.33
N GLU A 52 -1.91 -8.92 -7.40
CA GLU A 52 -0.70 -8.63 -8.17
C GLU A 52 0.35 -7.89 -7.32
N LEU A 53 -0.07 -6.87 -6.56
CA LEU A 53 0.81 -6.16 -5.61
C LEU A 53 1.36 -7.08 -4.53
N ILE A 54 0.50 -7.87 -3.89
CA ILE A 54 0.94 -8.83 -2.86
C ILE A 54 1.91 -9.84 -3.47
N ASN A 55 1.60 -10.41 -4.63
CA ASN A 55 2.46 -11.39 -5.29
C ASN A 55 3.83 -10.82 -5.66
N TYR A 56 3.89 -9.60 -6.17
CA TYR A 56 5.16 -8.94 -6.50
C TYR A 56 6.06 -8.82 -5.27
N HIS A 57 5.51 -8.39 -4.14
CA HIS A 57 6.27 -8.19 -2.90
C HIS A 57 6.49 -9.46 -2.07
N THR A 58 5.72 -10.53 -2.31
CA THR A 58 5.86 -11.81 -1.57
C THR A 58 6.65 -12.87 -2.33
N LYS A 59 6.69 -12.85 -3.67
CA LYS A 59 7.51 -13.77 -4.48
C LYS A 59 8.98 -13.37 -4.58
N LEU A 60 9.35 -12.16 -4.19
CA LEU A 60 10.75 -11.72 -4.10
C LEU A 60 11.46 -12.20 -2.82
N LYS A 61 11.01 -13.32 -2.23
CA LYS A 61 11.61 -13.96 -1.05
C LYS A 61 12.19 -15.32 -1.39
#